data_AF-A0A1N6ABK0-F1
#
_entry.id   AF-A0A1N6ABK0-F1
#
_cell.length_a   1.000
_cell.length_b   1.000
_cell.length_c   1.000
_cell.angle_alpha   90.00
_cell.angle_beta   90.00
_cell.angle_gamma   90.00
#
_symmetry.space_group_name_H-M   'P 1'
#
loop_
_entity.id
_entity.type
_entity.pdbx_description
1 polymer ?
#
loop_
_entity_poly.entity_id
_entity_poly.type
_entity_poly.pdbx_seq_one_letter_code
_entity_poly.pdbx_strand_id
1 'polypeptide(L)'
;MTSTPAATTKKLHIPALTGLRWFAALAVFLSHSAQHESLPDPVRRIMGAGSNGVTFFFLLSGFVIALNYFDAAARPTPRSTWNYLVGRLARVYPLYLLVLVVVWLAVDHHSNVSRFLIQVLALQSWHPSLVVTYGINAPGWSIGVEFFLYACFPLLALALRPIANNAKALLAVAVAAIVAAFVLAALFQHFRNGLPATNPFSAHRWLYRTPATRLGDFTLGMVAALLLRQAKRSWPASAARSRVLSPLLTWLPLAATLLLMAWPGRTHYYASYDAMWMLPGVLLFFGLSQYPQSALGRFLSTRLVVLLGEVSFAFYLVHRPLMQVVGAEAWVDDSFMAYFTKMTLLVVFVTAVAAACHFLWERPAQRFVNRWLRIRTPAAPSRRPTTSA
;
A
#
# COMPACT_ATOMS: atom_id res chain seq x y z
N MET A 1 21.70 -30.04 -29.35
CA MET A 1 21.49 -29.41 -28.02
C MET A 1 20.23 -28.55 -28.10
N THR A 2 19.08 -29.14 -27.75
CA THR A 2 17.77 -28.48 -27.82
C THR A 2 17.62 -27.50 -26.66
N SER A 3 17.69 -26.20 -26.96
CA SER A 3 17.42 -25.14 -26.01
C SER A 3 15.95 -25.18 -25.58
N THR A 4 15.70 -25.57 -24.33
CA THR A 4 14.38 -25.49 -23.71
C THR A 4 13.90 -24.03 -23.72
N PRO A 5 12.72 -23.72 -24.26
CA PRO A 5 12.20 -22.35 -24.24
C PRO A 5 11.98 -21.93 -22.78
N ALA A 6 12.64 -20.85 -22.36
CA ALA A 6 12.48 -20.28 -21.04
C ALA A 6 11.00 -19.94 -20.82
N ALA A 7 10.34 -20.68 -19.92
CA ALA A 7 8.94 -20.49 -19.60
C ALA A 7 8.68 -19.02 -19.24
N THR A 8 7.89 -18.33 -20.08
CA THR A 8 7.37 -17.00 -19.77
C THR A 8 6.46 -17.13 -18.55
N THR A 9 6.99 -16.85 -17.36
CA THR A 9 6.21 -16.81 -16.12
C THR A 9 5.16 -15.71 -16.21
N LYS A 10 3.90 -16.10 -16.45
CA LYS A 10 2.75 -15.20 -16.42
C LYS A 10 2.65 -14.60 -15.02
N LYS A 11 2.67 -13.27 -14.92
CA LYS A 11 2.49 -12.57 -13.63
C LYS A 11 1.16 -12.98 -13.01
N LEU A 12 1.19 -13.37 -11.74
CA LEU A 12 -0.01 -13.68 -10.98
C LEU A 12 -0.69 -12.36 -10.62
N HIS A 13 -1.81 -12.07 -11.30
CA HIS A 13 -2.63 -10.89 -11.03
C HIS A 13 -3.89 -11.32 -10.28
N ILE A 14 -4.15 -10.70 -9.14
CA ILE A 14 -5.31 -10.96 -8.30
C ILE A 14 -6.17 -9.67 -8.32
N PRO A 15 -7.24 -9.63 -9.14
CA PRO A 15 -8.01 -8.39 -9.35
C PRO A 15 -8.60 -7.83 -8.06
N ALA A 16 -9.10 -8.70 -7.16
CA ALA A 16 -9.62 -8.29 -5.86
C ALA A 16 -8.62 -7.49 -5.02
N LEU A 17 -7.32 -7.85 -5.05
CA LEU A 17 -6.29 -7.08 -4.35
C LEU A 17 -6.01 -5.74 -5.01
N THR A 18 -6.21 -5.63 -6.33
CA THR A 18 -6.14 -4.34 -7.03
C THR A 18 -7.31 -3.47 -6.63
N GLY A 19 -8.53 -4.00 -6.66
CA GLY A 19 -9.73 -3.29 -6.22
C GLY A 19 -9.69 -2.85 -4.76
N LEU A 20 -9.13 -3.67 -3.87
CA LEU A 20 -8.96 -3.33 -2.46
C LEU A 20 -8.07 -2.10 -2.24
N ARG A 21 -7.13 -1.82 -3.15
CA ARG A 21 -6.27 -0.61 -3.10
C ARG A 21 -7.09 0.67 -3.17
N TRP A 22 -8.22 0.66 -3.88
CA TRP A 22 -9.11 1.83 -3.94
C TRP A 22 -9.64 2.19 -2.56
N PHE A 23 -10.17 1.21 -1.83
CA PHE A 23 -10.72 1.45 -0.49
C PHE A 23 -9.64 1.85 0.51
N ALA A 24 -8.43 1.30 0.41
CA ALA A 24 -7.30 1.73 1.22
C ALA A 24 -6.88 3.18 0.92
N ALA A 25 -6.82 3.57 -0.36
CA ALA A 25 -6.51 4.95 -0.76
C ALA A 25 -7.62 5.93 -0.34
N LEU A 26 -8.89 5.54 -0.48
CA LEU A 26 -10.04 6.32 -0.03
C LEU A 26 -10.05 6.50 1.48
N ALA A 27 -9.71 5.45 2.25
CA ALA A 27 -9.58 5.56 3.70
C ALA A 27 -8.48 6.59 4.08
N VAL A 28 -7.32 6.56 3.41
CA VAL A 28 -6.28 7.56 3.62
C VAL A 28 -6.79 8.97 3.30
N PHE A 29 -7.50 9.14 2.18
CA PHE A 29 -8.12 10.42 1.84
C PHE A 29 -9.05 10.90 2.97
N LEU A 30 -9.95 10.06 3.45
CA LEU A 30 -10.91 10.40 4.50
C LEU A 30 -10.25 10.70 5.86
N SER A 31 -9.07 10.13 6.12
CA SER A 31 -8.29 10.47 7.32
C SER A 31 -7.67 11.87 7.28
N HIS A 32 -7.53 12.44 6.08
CA HIS A 32 -6.96 13.77 5.87
C HIS A 32 -8.01 14.84 5.56
N SER A 33 -9.26 14.46 5.30
CA SER A 33 -10.38 15.39 5.12
C SER A 33 -10.87 15.94 6.46
N ALA A 34 -11.43 17.15 6.44
CA ALA A 34 -12.18 17.69 7.58
C ALA A 34 -13.27 16.70 8.04
N GLN A 35 -13.43 16.56 9.35
CA GLN A 35 -14.43 15.67 9.94
C GLN A 35 -15.51 16.50 10.61
N HIS A 36 -16.68 16.55 9.99
CA HIS A 36 -17.84 17.26 10.49
C HIS A 36 -18.35 16.65 11.81
N GLU A 37 -18.77 17.49 12.76
CA GLU A 37 -19.18 17.07 14.10
C GLU A 37 -20.43 16.17 14.11
N SER A 38 -21.39 16.41 13.22
CA SER A 38 -22.61 15.61 13.06
C SER A 38 -22.40 14.19 12.49
N LEU A 39 -21.18 13.82 12.10
CA LEU A 39 -20.90 12.44 11.71
C LEU A 39 -20.97 11.52 12.95
N PRO A 40 -21.61 10.34 12.86
CA PRO A 40 -21.62 9.39 13.97
C PRO A 40 -20.20 9.04 14.45
N ASP A 41 -20.01 8.93 15.76
CA ASP A 41 -18.69 8.68 16.36
C ASP A 41 -17.93 7.49 15.75
N PRO A 42 -18.55 6.31 15.50
CA PRO A 42 -17.85 5.20 14.85
C PRO A 42 -17.35 5.57 13.44
N VAL A 43 -18.11 6.36 12.69
CA VAL A 43 -17.76 6.81 11.34
C VAL A 43 -16.54 7.74 11.39
N ARG A 44 -16.56 8.75 12.29
CA ARG A 44 -15.41 9.64 12.51
C ARG A 44 -14.15 8.88 12.90
N ARG A 45 -14.30 7.87 13.77
CA ARG A 45 -13.18 7.01 14.19
C ARG A 45 -12.63 6.18 13.03
N ILE A 46 -13.49 5.58 12.21
CA ILE A 46 -13.07 4.83 11.02
C ILE A 46 -12.35 5.77 10.03
N MET A 47 -12.92 6.94 9.74
CA MET A 47 -12.29 7.93 8.87
C MET A 47 -10.90 8.33 9.41
N GLY A 48 -10.79 8.67 10.68
CA GLY A 48 -9.52 9.02 11.31
C GLY A 48 -8.52 7.86 11.42
N ALA A 49 -8.96 6.60 11.31
CA ALA A 49 -8.07 5.43 11.28
C ALA A 49 -7.54 5.13 9.87
N GLY A 50 -8.05 5.83 8.86
CA GLY A 50 -7.74 5.56 7.45
C GLY A 50 -6.27 5.79 7.08
N SER A 51 -5.51 6.54 7.87
CA SER A 51 -4.05 6.70 7.71
C SER A 51 -3.31 5.35 7.80
N ASN A 52 -3.87 4.35 8.49
CA ASN A 52 -3.35 2.98 8.54
C ASN A 52 -3.45 2.24 7.19
N GLY A 53 -4.17 2.81 6.21
CA GLY A 53 -4.15 2.34 4.82
C GLY A 53 -2.73 2.34 4.22
N VAL A 54 -1.80 3.14 4.75
CA VAL A 54 -0.39 3.11 4.34
C VAL A 54 0.31 1.81 4.75
N THR A 55 0.11 1.34 5.99
CA THR A 55 0.61 0.03 6.45
C THR A 55 0.07 -1.11 5.59
N PHE A 56 -1.21 -1.02 5.24
CA PHE A 56 -1.83 -1.94 4.28
C PHE A 56 -1.09 -1.97 2.94
N PHE A 57 -0.68 -0.82 2.39
CA PHE A 57 0.09 -0.78 1.14
C PHE A 57 1.46 -1.45 1.28
N PHE A 58 2.17 -1.27 2.40
CA PHE A 58 3.47 -1.94 2.63
C PHE A 58 3.33 -3.46 2.72
N LEU A 59 2.35 -3.96 3.49
CA LEU A 59 2.02 -5.38 3.56
C LEU A 59 1.66 -5.93 2.15
N LEU A 60 0.81 -5.21 1.41
CA LEU A 60 0.35 -5.62 0.09
C LEU A 60 1.50 -5.62 -0.93
N SER A 61 2.41 -4.65 -0.86
CA SER A 61 3.60 -4.59 -1.71
C SER A 61 4.50 -5.80 -1.47
N GLY A 62 4.79 -6.16 -0.21
CA GLY A 62 5.55 -7.36 0.11
C GLY A 62 4.90 -8.63 -0.45
N PHE A 63 3.58 -8.74 -0.28
CA PHE A 63 2.79 -9.87 -0.76
C PHE A 63 2.81 -10.00 -2.30
N VAL A 64 2.43 -8.95 -3.02
CA VAL A 64 2.33 -8.97 -4.49
C VAL A 64 3.71 -9.10 -5.14
N ILE A 65 4.73 -8.47 -4.58
CA ILE A 65 6.10 -8.56 -5.10
C ILE A 65 6.66 -9.97 -4.88
N ALA A 66 6.51 -10.56 -3.69
CA ALA A 66 6.94 -11.94 -3.45
C ALA A 66 6.22 -12.93 -4.40
N LEU A 67 4.92 -12.80 -4.61
CA LEU A 67 4.19 -13.68 -5.55
C LEU A 67 4.76 -13.67 -6.98
N ASN A 68 5.31 -12.55 -7.43
CA ASN A 68 5.71 -12.35 -8.82
C ASN A 68 7.23 -12.40 -9.05
N TYR A 69 8.03 -12.10 -8.03
CA TYR A 69 9.48 -11.90 -8.17
C TYR A 69 10.33 -12.75 -7.23
N PHE A 70 9.74 -13.48 -6.28
CA PHE A 70 10.51 -14.21 -5.27
C PHE A 70 11.51 -15.19 -5.89
N ASP A 71 11.09 -16.02 -6.86
CA ASP A 71 11.98 -17.04 -7.42
C ASP A 71 13.20 -16.44 -8.14
N ALA A 72 13.00 -15.30 -8.82
CA ALA A 72 14.08 -14.57 -9.50
C ALA A 72 15.00 -13.83 -8.52
N ALA A 73 14.47 -13.37 -7.39
CA ALA A 73 15.23 -12.68 -6.35
C ALA A 73 15.97 -13.65 -5.41
N ALA A 74 15.41 -14.84 -5.19
CA ALA A 74 16.02 -15.93 -4.43
C ALA A 74 17.21 -16.58 -5.18
N ARG A 75 17.27 -16.40 -6.50
CA ARG A 75 18.38 -16.81 -7.37
C ARG A 75 18.84 -15.62 -8.21
N PRO A 76 19.44 -14.60 -7.56
CA PRO A 76 19.67 -13.32 -8.20
C PRO A 76 20.74 -13.44 -9.27
N THR A 77 20.52 -12.73 -10.37
CA THR A 77 21.55 -12.39 -11.36
C THR A 77 21.62 -10.87 -11.41
N PRO A 78 22.76 -10.24 -11.75
CA PRO A 78 22.84 -8.79 -11.87
C PRO A 78 21.71 -8.21 -12.74
N ARG A 79 21.40 -8.90 -13.85
CA ARG A 79 20.34 -8.51 -14.77
C ARG A 79 18.93 -8.66 -14.19
N SER A 80 18.63 -9.75 -13.45
CA SER A 80 17.30 -9.94 -12.86
C SER A 80 17.03 -8.93 -11.75
N THR A 81 18.02 -8.65 -10.90
CA THR A 81 17.95 -7.63 -9.86
C THR A 81 17.78 -6.23 -10.45
N TRP A 82 18.57 -5.89 -11.47
CA TRP A 82 18.44 -4.61 -12.19
C TRP A 82 17.04 -4.44 -12.79
N ASN A 83 16.57 -5.43 -13.56
CA ASN A 83 15.24 -5.40 -14.17
C ASN A 83 14.12 -5.24 -13.13
N TYR A 84 14.26 -5.87 -11.96
CA TYR A 84 13.32 -5.74 -10.86
C TYR A 84 13.32 -4.29 -10.30
N LEU A 85 14.47 -3.79 -9.88
CA LEU A 85 14.61 -2.47 -9.24
C LEU A 85 14.12 -1.36 -10.17
N VAL A 86 14.61 -1.35 -11.41
CA VAL A 86 14.18 -0.36 -12.41
C VAL A 86 12.69 -0.50 -12.73
N GLY A 87 12.18 -1.73 -12.86
CA GLY A 87 10.75 -1.96 -13.10
C GLY A 87 9.84 -1.49 -11.96
N ARG A 88 10.36 -1.46 -10.71
CA ARG A 88 9.66 -0.88 -9.56
C ARG A 88 9.77 0.65 -9.54
N LEU A 89 10.96 1.21 -9.80
CA LEU A 89 11.15 2.66 -9.91
C LEU A 89 10.28 3.26 -11.02
N ALA A 90 10.28 2.65 -12.21
CA ALA A 90 9.47 3.08 -13.35
C ALA A 90 7.96 3.07 -13.07
N ARG A 91 7.49 2.26 -12.10
CA ARG A 91 6.08 2.16 -11.73
C ARG A 91 5.62 3.35 -10.86
N VAL A 92 6.50 3.89 -10.03
CA VAL A 92 6.13 4.80 -8.93
C VAL A 92 6.74 6.19 -9.14
N TYR A 93 8.02 6.25 -9.51
CA TYR A 93 8.82 7.47 -9.52
C TYR A 93 8.36 8.53 -10.54
N PRO A 94 7.97 8.19 -11.78
CA PRO A 94 7.59 9.21 -12.76
C PRO A 94 6.41 10.08 -12.33
N LEU A 95 5.38 9.46 -11.72
CA LEU A 95 4.23 10.22 -11.24
C LEU A 95 4.54 10.95 -9.94
N TYR A 96 5.31 10.33 -9.04
CA TYR A 96 5.80 10.99 -7.83
C TYR A 96 6.54 12.30 -8.16
N LEU A 97 7.48 12.26 -9.11
CA LEU A 97 8.21 13.45 -9.54
C LEU A 97 7.31 14.50 -10.20
N LEU A 98 6.36 14.09 -11.05
CA LEU A 98 5.42 15.03 -11.67
C LEU A 98 4.66 15.80 -10.60
N VAL A 99 4.03 15.09 -9.65
CA VAL A 99 3.25 15.72 -8.58
C VAL A 99 4.16 16.58 -7.70
N LEU A 100 5.36 16.11 -7.36
CA LEU A 100 6.32 16.87 -6.56
C LEU A 100 6.69 18.20 -7.23
N VAL A 101 7.02 18.18 -8.52
CA VAL A 101 7.39 19.39 -9.29
C VAL A 101 6.21 20.34 -9.41
N VAL A 102 5.03 19.83 -9.76
CA VAL A 102 3.82 20.67 -9.89
C VAL A 102 3.49 21.36 -8.57
N VAL A 103 3.51 20.64 -7.45
CA VAL A 103 3.23 21.23 -6.14
C VAL A 103 4.32 22.19 -5.70
N TRP A 104 5.59 21.87 -5.95
CA TRP A 104 6.71 22.76 -5.64
C TRP A 104 6.60 24.10 -6.38
N LEU A 105 6.30 24.06 -7.68
CA LEU A 105 6.09 25.27 -8.49
C LEU A 105 4.86 26.07 -8.01
N ALA A 106 3.77 25.39 -7.67
CA ALA A 106 2.52 26.03 -7.26
C ALA A 106 2.57 26.64 -5.84
N VAL A 107 3.34 26.05 -4.91
CA VAL A 107 3.24 26.37 -3.47
C VAL A 107 4.53 26.95 -2.87
N ASP A 108 5.73 26.55 -3.33
CA ASP A 108 7.00 26.77 -2.59
C ASP A 108 8.17 27.19 -3.49
N HIS A 109 7.92 28.05 -4.49
CA HIS A 109 8.92 28.47 -5.48
C HIS A 109 10.08 29.33 -4.92
N HIS A 110 10.08 29.69 -3.64
CA HIS A 110 10.98 30.74 -3.11
C HIS A 110 11.94 30.40 -1.97
N SER A 111 11.98 29.20 -1.34
CA SER A 111 12.79 29.13 -0.10
C SER A 111 13.58 27.87 0.26
N ASN A 112 13.47 26.72 -0.43
CA ASN A 112 14.24 25.56 0.03
C ASN A 112 14.58 24.48 -1.01
N VAL A 113 15.54 24.78 -1.89
CA VAL A 113 16.10 23.81 -2.87
C VAL A 113 16.60 22.53 -2.19
N SER A 114 17.18 22.60 -0.98
CA SER A 114 17.66 21.40 -0.29
C SER A 114 16.51 20.48 0.14
N ARG A 115 15.37 21.02 0.62
CA ARG A 115 14.15 20.21 0.86
C ARG A 115 13.61 19.59 -0.43
N PHE A 116 13.60 20.33 -1.54
CA PHE A 116 13.21 19.80 -2.83
C PHE A 116 14.10 18.62 -3.25
N LEU A 117 15.43 18.76 -3.14
CA LEU A 117 16.38 17.69 -3.44
C LEU A 117 16.20 16.45 -2.56
N ILE A 118 15.97 16.63 -1.25
CA ILE A 118 15.68 15.51 -0.33
C ILE A 118 14.42 14.74 -0.78
N GLN A 119 13.38 15.46 -1.20
CA GLN A 119 12.13 14.86 -1.69
C GLN A 119 12.32 14.20 -3.06
N VAL A 120 13.08 14.80 -3.98
CA VAL A 120 13.44 14.18 -5.26
C VAL A 120 14.17 12.85 -5.04
N LEU A 121 15.11 12.80 -4.09
CA LEU A 121 15.82 11.59 -3.70
C LEU A 121 14.98 10.61 -2.85
N ALA A 122 13.76 11.00 -2.49
CA ALA A 122 12.85 10.24 -1.62
C ALA A 122 13.46 9.89 -0.24
N LEU A 123 14.28 10.79 0.33
CA LEU A 123 14.99 10.59 1.61
C LEU A 123 14.30 11.24 2.82
N GLN A 124 13.20 11.97 2.61
CA GLN A 124 12.49 12.76 3.61
C GLN A 124 11.98 11.95 4.83
N SER A 125 11.78 10.64 4.66
CA SER A 125 11.28 9.73 5.69
C SER A 125 12.35 9.32 6.70
N TRP A 126 13.62 9.49 6.34
CA TRP A 126 14.76 9.34 7.25
C TRP A 126 15.04 10.62 8.04
N HIS A 127 14.46 11.75 7.63
CA HIS A 127 14.81 13.04 8.20
C HIS A 127 14.15 13.28 9.57
N PRO A 128 14.90 13.80 10.58
CA PRO A 128 14.42 14.07 11.93
C PRO A 128 13.60 15.37 12.05
N SER A 129 13.26 16.07 10.97
CA SER A 129 12.28 17.19 10.98
C SER A 129 11.03 16.88 10.18
N LEU A 130 9.84 17.06 10.78
CA LEU A 130 8.55 16.83 10.11
C LEU A 130 8.25 17.85 9.02
N VAL A 131 8.81 19.05 9.14
CA VAL A 131 8.74 20.05 8.08
C VAL A 131 9.39 19.52 6.80
N VAL A 132 10.48 18.75 6.93
CA VAL A 132 11.13 18.10 5.78
C VAL A 132 10.37 16.85 5.35
N THR A 133 9.96 16.00 6.31
CA THR A 133 9.22 14.75 6.02
C THR A 133 7.93 15.00 5.26
N TYR A 134 7.11 15.97 5.69
CA TYR A 134 5.87 16.31 5.01
C TYR A 134 6.08 17.31 3.86
N GLY A 135 7.06 18.20 4.00
CA GLY A 135 7.58 19.08 2.94
C GLY A 135 6.55 19.50 1.90
N ILE A 136 6.90 19.28 0.65
CA ILE A 136 6.15 19.75 -0.53
C ILE A 136 4.84 18.97 -0.70
N ASN A 137 4.88 17.65 -0.50
CA ASN A 137 3.68 16.81 -0.59
C ASN A 137 3.63 15.86 0.61
N ALA A 138 2.74 16.14 1.55
CA ALA A 138 2.64 15.44 2.84
C ALA A 138 2.62 13.89 2.72
N PRO A 139 1.78 13.25 1.89
CA PRO A 139 1.79 11.79 1.72
C PRO A 139 3.08 11.24 1.06
N GLY A 140 3.94 12.09 0.51
CA GLY A 140 5.14 11.69 -0.22
C GLY A 140 6.16 10.89 0.59
N TRP A 141 6.21 11.03 1.92
CA TRP A 141 7.14 10.25 2.77
C TRP A 141 6.96 8.74 2.62
N SER A 142 5.75 8.25 2.33
CA SER A 142 5.53 6.80 2.15
C SER A 142 6.29 6.25 0.93
N ILE A 143 6.58 7.09 -0.06
CA ILE A 143 7.33 6.71 -1.27
C ILE A 143 8.80 6.41 -0.93
N GLY A 144 9.40 7.21 -0.04
CA GLY A 144 10.75 6.95 0.47
C GLY A 144 10.85 5.62 1.21
N VAL A 145 9.81 5.29 2.00
CA VAL A 145 9.70 3.97 2.63
C VAL A 145 9.60 2.86 1.58
N GLU A 146 8.70 3.04 0.60
CA GLU A 146 8.47 2.05 -0.45
C GLU A 146 9.76 1.75 -1.24
N PHE A 147 10.56 2.76 -1.57
CA PHE A 147 11.85 2.56 -2.25
C PHE A 147 12.87 1.83 -1.39
N PHE A 148 12.93 2.13 -0.09
CA PHE A 148 13.75 1.36 0.84
C PHE A 148 13.32 -0.12 0.88
N LEU A 149 12.01 -0.40 1.00
CA LEU A 149 11.48 -1.76 1.01
C LEU A 149 11.76 -2.50 -0.32
N TYR A 150 11.66 -1.80 -1.45
CA TYR A 150 12.02 -2.34 -2.76
C TYR A 150 13.50 -2.71 -2.84
N ALA A 151 14.39 -1.89 -2.29
CA ALA A 151 15.82 -2.17 -2.21
C ALA A 151 16.13 -3.35 -1.28
N CYS A 152 15.39 -3.51 -0.17
CA CYS A 152 15.55 -4.63 0.76
C CYS A 152 15.02 -5.97 0.21
N PHE A 153 14.02 -5.95 -0.68
CA PHE A 153 13.34 -7.16 -1.15
C PHE A 153 14.28 -8.28 -1.64
N PRO A 154 15.32 -8.03 -2.48
CA PRO A 154 16.23 -9.10 -2.92
C PRO A 154 16.96 -9.78 -1.77
N LEU A 155 17.41 -9.01 -0.77
CA LEU A 155 18.08 -9.54 0.41
C LEU A 155 17.13 -10.36 1.28
N LEU A 156 15.91 -9.86 1.49
CA LEU A 156 14.86 -10.61 2.20
C LEU A 156 14.49 -11.90 1.47
N ALA A 157 14.43 -11.89 0.14
CA ALA A 157 14.14 -13.09 -0.65
C ALA A 157 15.25 -14.14 -0.52
N LEU A 158 16.51 -13.72 -0.47
CA LEU A 158 17.65 -14.60 -0.18
C LEU A 158 17.56 -15.19 1.23
N ALA A 159 17.24 -14.37 2.23
CA ALA A 159 17.11 -14.80 3.63
C ALA A 159 15.95 -15.79 3.82
N LEU A 160 14.83 -15.60 3.12
CA LEU A 160 13.66 -16.48 3.20
C LEU A 160 13.77 -17.72 2.31
N ARG A 161 14.68 -17.75 1.32
CA ARG A 161 14.83 -18.87 0.38
C ARG A 161 14.99 -20.23 1.06
N PRO A 162 15.86 -20.43 2.07
CA PRO A 162 16.07 -21.74 2.68
C PRO A 162 14.80 -22.31 3.32
N ILE A 163 13.92 -21.43 3.80
CA ILE A 163 12.68 -21.79 4.50
C ILE A 163 11.43 -21.64 3.62
N ALA A 164 11.58 -21.27 2.34
CA ALA A 164 10.46 -20.90 1.47
C ALA A 164 9.44 -22.02 1.24
N ASN A 165 9.82 -23.28 1.49
CA ASN A 165 8.95 -24.46 1.43
C ASN A 165 8.62 -25.05 2.83
N ASN A 166 9.04 -24.41 3.91
CA ASN A 166 8.79 -24.85 5.29
C ASN A 166 7.76 -23.93 5.95
N ALA A 167 6.49 -24.36 5.97
CA ALA A 167 5.39 -23.59 6.55
C ALA A 167 5.62 -23.20 8.02
N LYS A 168 6.19 -24.11 8.84
CA LYS A 168 6.43 -23.86 10.27
C LYS A 168 7.46 -22.75 10.47
N ALA A 169 8.57 -22.79 9.71
CA ALA A 169 9.59 -21.76 9.75
C ALA A 169 9.07 -20.41 9.25
N LEU A 170 8.27 -20.40 8.17
CA LEU A 170 7.60 -19.19 7.70
C LEU A 170 6.63 -18.60 8.73
N LEU A 171 5.83 -19.43 9.39
CA LEU A 171 4.95 -19.00 10.47
C LEU A 171 5.75 -18.44 11.66
N ALA A 172 6.89 -19.05 12.00
CA ALA A 172 7.77 -18.51 13.03
C ALA A 172 8.29 -17.10 12.65
N VAL A 173 8.67 -16.87 11.40
CA VAL A 173 9.05 -15.52 10.91
C VAL A 173 7.87 -14.55 10.96
N ALA A 174 6.66 -14.98 10.58
CA ALA A 174 5.46 -14.13 10.67
C ALA A 174 5.17 -13.72 12.12
N VAL A 175 5.20 -14.68 13.06
CA VAL A 175 5.01 -14.42 14.48
C VAL A 175 6.11 -13.49 15.01
N ALA A 176 7.37 -13.76 14.67
CA ALA A 176 8.49 -12.91 15.07
C ALA A 176 8.34 -11.48 14.56
N ALA A 177 7.91 -11.27 13.31
CA ALA A 177 7.68 -9.93 12.76
C ALA A 177 6.55 -9.18 13.48
N ILE A 178 5.44 -9.87 13.80
CA ILE A 178 4.33 -9.29 14.55
C ILE A 178 4.79 -8.96 15.99
N VAL A 179 5.40 -9.90 16.69
CA VAL A 179 5.91 -9.70 18.05
C VAL A 179 6.92 -8.55 18.09
N ALA A 180 7.85 -8.49 17.14
CA ALA A 180 8.79 -7.38 17.04
C ALA A 180 8.09 -6.03 16.87
N ALA A 181 7.05 -5.95 16.04
CA ALA A 181 6.27 -4.72 15.86
C ALA A 181 5.57 -4.30 17.17
N PHE A 182 4.95 -5.24 17.90
CA PHE A 182 4.34 -4.98 19.19
C PHE A 182 5.35 -4.58 20.28
N VAL A 183 6.51 -5.25 20.33
CA VAL A 183 7.60 -4.92 21.26
C VAL A 183 8.14 -3.53 20.96
N LEU A 184 8.40 -3.19 19.70
CA LEU A 184 8.80 -1.84 19.31
C LEU A 184 7.74 -0.82 19.71
N ALA A 185 6.45 -1.09 19.46
CA ALA A 185 5.38 -0.21 19.87
C ALA A 185 5.35 0.03 21.39
N ALA A 186 5.54 -1.02 22.20
CA ALA A 186 5.60 -0.93 23.65
C ALA A 186 6.85 -0.17 24.15
N LEU A 187 8.03 -0.42 23.55
CA LEU A 187 9.26 0.30 23.89
C LEU A 187 9.13 1.79 23.57
N PHE A 188 8.66 2.13 22.37
CA PHE A 188 8.45 3.53 21.97
C PHE A 188 7.39 4.22 22.80
N GLN A 189 6.34 3.51 23.23
CA GLN A 189 5.43 4.03 24.24
C GLN A 189 6.20 4.38 25.52
N HIS A 190 6.89 3.42 26.12
CA HIS A 190 7.52 3.64 27.43
C HIS A 190 8.39 4.90 27.48
N PHE A 191 9.14 5.17 26.41
CA PHE A 191 10.03 6.33 26.35
C PHE A 191 9.41 7.63 25.78
N ARG A 192 8.32 7.54 25.00
CA ARG A 192 7.84 8.67 24.18
C ARG A 192 6.32 8.84 24.17
N ASN A 193 5.61 8.20 25.09
CA ASN A 193 4.16 8.34 25.26
C ASN A 193 3.77 9.76 25.68
N GLY A 194 2.56 10.20 25.30
CA GLY A 194 2.01 11.52 25.66
C GLY A 194 2.46 12.69 24.79
N LEU A 195 3.47 12.52 23.93
CA LEU A 195 3.88 13.56 22.97
C LEU A 195 2.91 13.61 21.77
N PRO A 196 2.46 14.81 21.32
CA PRO A 196 1.62 14.96 20.14
C PRO A 196 2.20 14.24 18.91
N ALA A 197 1.37 13.74 17.99
CA ALA A 197 1.85 13.06 16.77
C ALA A 197 2.74 13.94 15.86
N THR A 198 2.62 15.26 16.01
CA THR A 198 3.42 16.32 15.39
C THR A 198 4.74 16.58 16.12
N ASN A 199 4.97 16.00 17.30
CA ASN A 199 6.21 16.18 18.02
C ASN A 199 7.32 15.33 17.39
N PRO A 200 8.52 15.91 17.14
CA PRO A 200 9.66 15.19 16.58
C PRO A 200 10.10 13.93 17.33
N PHE A 201 9.77 13.83 18.61
CA PHE A 201 10.13 12.74 19.50
C PHE A 201 8.94 11.83 19.83
N SER A 202 7.77 12.00 19.22
CA SER A 202 6.61 11.14 19.47
C SER A 202 6.81 9.71 18.98
N ALA A 203 6.28 8.74 19.73
CA ALA A 203 6.22 7.32 19.31
C ALA A 203 5.55 7.15 17.94
N HIS A 204 4.49 7.91 17.67
CA HIS A 204 3.81 7.94 16.37
C HIS A 204 4.79 8.18 15.24
N ARG A 205 5.77 9.09 15.39
CA ARG A 205 6.67 9.43 14.31
C ARG A 205 7.52 8.24 13.87
N TRP A 206 8.12 7.55 14.83
CA TRP A 206 9.12 6.54 14.57
C TRP A 206 8.50 5.23 14.12
N LEU A 207 7.39 4.84 14.75
CA LEU A 207 6.62 3.67 14.32
C LEU A 207 6.00 3.93 12.95
N TYR A 208 5.42 5.12 12.74
CA TYR A 208 4.60 5.35 11.56
C TYR A 208 5.41 5.60 10.28
N ARG A 209 6.51 6.37 10.35
CA ARG A 209 7.16 6.96 9.17
C ARG A 209 8.56 6.45 8.86
N THR A 210 9.26 5.86 9.84
CA THR A 210 10.64 5.44 9.64
C THR A 210 10.70 4.19 8.77
N PRO A 211 11.47 4.17 7.67
CA PRO A 211 11.46 3.02 6.76
C PRO A 211 11.84 1.68 7.40
N ALA A 212 12.78 1.69 8.35
CA ALA A 212 13.25 0.48 9.03
C ALA A 212 12.14 -0.23 9.84
N THR A 213 11.22 0.51 10.48
CA THR A 213 10.13 -0.09 11.26
C THR A 213 9.09 -0.76 10.35
N ARG A 214 9.06 -0.41 9.06
CA ARG A 214 8.15 -0.96 8.04
C ARG A 214 8.63 -2.25 7.40
N LEU A 215 9.85 -2.67 7.72
CA LEU A 215 10.42 -3.91 7.19
C LEU A 215 9.62 -5.15 7.64
N GLY A 216 9.09 -5.12 8.87
CA GLY A 216 8.23 -6.18 9.41
C GLY A 216 6.93 -6.34 8.62
N ASP A 217 6.26 -5.23 8.29
CA ASP A 217 5.05 -5.20 7.46
C ASP A 217 5.31 -5.86 6.10
N PHE A 218 6.33 -5.36 5.40
CA PHE A 218 6.69 -5.86 4.09
C PHE A 218 7.05 -7.36 4.11
N THR A 219 7.85 -7.78 5.11
CA THR A 219 8.26 -9.17 5.29
C THR A 219 7.08 -10.08 5.59
N LEU A 220 6.14 -9.65 6.43
CA LEU A 220 4.92 -10.41 6.71
C LEU A 220 4.08 -10.63 5.45
N GLY A 221 3.98 -9.61 4.59
CA GLY A 221 3.38 -9.73 3.26
C GLY A 221 4.09 -10.79 2.41
N MET A 222 5.43 -10.76 2.35
CA MET A 222 6.22 -11.76 1.61
C MET A 222 5.99 -13.18 2.13
N VAL A 223 5.98 -13.35 3.45
CA VAL A 223 5.76 -14.64 4.12
C VAL A 223 4.38 -15.19 3.78
N ALA A 224 3.33 -14.36 3.85
CA ALA A 224 1.99 -14.80 3.50
C ALA A 224 1.84 -15.20 2.02
N ALA A 225 2.56 -14.53 1.11
CA ALA A 225 2.63 -14.96 -0.29
C ALA A 225 3.27 -16.34 -0.45
N LEU A 226 4.34 -16.64 0.29
CA LEU A 226 4.99 -17.95 0.27
C LEU A 226 4.11 -19.04 0.88
N LEU A 227 3.45 -18.75 2.01
CA LEU A 227 2.46 -19.64 2.60
C LEU A 227 1.31 -19.90 1.64
N LEU A 228 0.82 -18.88 0.91
CA LEU A 228 -0.22 -19.05 -0.11
C LEU A 228 0.25 -19.99 -1.24
N ARG A 229 1.49 -19.87 -1.70
CA ARG A 229 2.04 -20.75 -2.74
C ARG A 229 2.05 -22.22 -2.30
N GLN A 230 2.43 -22.48 -1.05
CA GLN A 230 2.39 -23.81 -0.47
C GLN A 230 0.95 -24.30 -0.32
N ALA A 231 0.09 -23.44 0.22
CA ALA A 231 -1.33 -23.74 0.44
C ALA A 231 -2.00 -24.11 -0.90
N LYS A 232 -1.79 -23.36 -1.98
CA LYS A 232 -2.33 -23.69 -3.31
C LYS A 232 -1.87 -25.03 -3.89
N ARG A 233 -0.73 -25.59 -3.44
CA ARG A 233 -0.25 -26.91 -3.87
C ARG A 233 -0.89 -28.04 -3.06
N SER A 234 -1.15 -27.79 -1.77
CA SER A 234 -1.57 -28.82 -0.83
C SER A 234 -3.07 -28.79 -0.49
N TRP A 235 -3.78 -27.70 -0.78
CA TRP A 235 -5.19 -27.55 -0.41
C TRP A 235 -6.09 -28.43 -1.28
N PRO A 236 -6.95 -29.29 -0.69
CA PRO A 236 -7.96 -30.02 -1.45
C PRO A 236 -8.89 -29.09 -2.24
N ALA A 237 -9.25 -29.49 -3.46
CA ALA A 237 -10.15 -28.73 -4.32
C ALA A 237 -11.53 -28.49 -3.67
N SER A 238 -11.98 -29.37 -2.78
CA SER A 238 -13.19 -29.22 -1.99
C SER A 238 -13.12 -28.01 -1.05
N ALA A 239 -12.00 -27.82 -0.37
CA ALA A 239 -11.84 -26.74 0.58
C ALA A 239 -11.59 -25.38 -0.09
N ALA A 240 -11.09 -25.34 -1.33
CA ALA A 240 -11.10 -24.13 -2.17
C ALA A 240 -12.53 -23.63 -2.52
N ARG A 241 -13.55 -24.49 -2.36
CA ARG A 241 -14.99 -24.16 -2.54
C ARG A 241 -15.75 -24.11 -1.22
N SER A 242 -15.05 -24.11 -0.08
CA SER A 242 -15.68 -24.14 1.24
C SER A 242 -16.51 -22.88 1.49
N ARG A 243 -17.80 -23.09 1.81
CA ARG A 243 -18.74 -22.02 2.20
C ARG A 243 -18.45 -21.46 3.60
N VAL A 244 -17.69 -22.19 4.42
CA VAL A 244 -17.31 -21.77 5.79
C VAL A 244 -15.97 -21.06 5.80
N LEU A 245 -14.95 -21.64 5.15
CA LEU A 245 -13.60 -21.05 5.16
C LEU A 245 -13.52 -19.75 4.35
N SER A 246 -14.33 -19.62 3.30
CA SER A 246 -14.37 -18.40 2.51
C SER A 246 -14.71 -17.15 3.34
N PRO A 247 -15.86 -17.05 4.04
CA PRO A 247 -16.18 -15.89 4.85
C PRO A 247 -15.22 -15.71 6.04
N LEU A 248 -14.73 -16.79 6.64
CA LEU A 248 -13.73 -16.72 7.73
C LEU A 248 -12.40 -16.10 7.29
N LEU A 249 -12.02 -16.26 6.02
CA LEU A 249 -10.76 -15.71 5.51
C LEU A 249 -10.94 -14.41 4.73
N THR A 250 -12.18 -14.02 4.36
CA THR A 250 -12.44 -12.76 3.65
C THR A 250 -13.20 -11.74 4.49
N TRP A 251 -14.36 -12.11 5.04
CA TRP A 251 -15.23 -11.17 5.76
C TRP A 251 -14.80 -10.96 7.20
N LEU A 252 -14.36 -12.02 7.90
CA LEU A 252 -13.93 -11.90 9.29
C LEU A 252 -12.70 -10.98 9.44
N PRO A 253 -11.63 -11.08 8.63
CA PRO A 253 -10.51 -10.14 8.75
C PRO A 253 -10.90 -8.71 8.36
N LEU A 254 -11.81 -8.54 7.40
CA LEU A 254 -12.36 -7.22 7.06
C LEU A 254 -13.16 -6.62 8.23
N ALA A 255 -14.05 -7.41 8.84
CA ALA A 255 -14.83 -6.99 10.00
C ALA A 255 -13.92 -6.67 11.19
N ALA A 256 -12.92 -7.52 11.47
CA ALA A 256 -11.92 -7.25 12.50
C ALA A 256 -11.18 -5.93 12.23
N THR A 257 -10.79 -5.65 10.98
CA THR A 257 -10.20 -4.37 10.59
C THR A 257 -11.16 -3.21 10.90
N LEU A 258 -12.41 -3.26 10.46
CA LEU A 258 -13.37 -2.18 10.70
C LEU A 258 -13.68 -1.97 12.19
N LEU A 259 -13.78 -3.04 12.97
CA LEU A 259 -14.01 -2.98 14.41
C LEU A 259 -12.82 -2.35 15.14
N LEU A 260 -11.59 -2.73 14.79
CA LEU A 260 -10.39 -2.08 15.31
C LEU A 260 -10.31 -0.60 14.92
N MET A 261 -10.81 -0.22 13.72
CA MET A 261 -10.84 1.18 13.27
C MET A 261 -11.86 2.01 14.06
N ALA A 262 -12.98 1.40 14.43
CA ALA A 262 -14.04 2.02 15.22
C ALA A 262 -13.74 2.05 16.74
N TRP A 263 -12.77 1.25 17.21
CA TRP A 263 -12.51 1.05 18.64
C TRP A 263 -12.08 2.36 19.34
N PRO A 264 -12.79 2.82 20.38
CA PRO A 264 -12.46 4.06 21.11
C PRO A 264 -11.04 4.11 21.65
N GLY A 265 -10.53 2.98 22.15
CA GLY A 265 -9.21 2.91 22.77
C GLY A 265 -8.04 3.06 21.80
N ARG A 266 -8.28 3.05 20.48
CA ARG A 266 -7.21 3.02 19.48
C ARG A 266 -6.27 4.22 19.57
N THR A 267 -6.80 5.42 19.79
CA THR A 267 -6.03 6.67 19.81
C THR A 267 -5.02 6.72 20.95
N HIS A 268 -5.27 5.95 22.02
CA HIS A 268 -4.38 5.83 23.17
C HIS A 268 -3.45 4.63 23.07
N TYR A 269 -3.64 3.75 22.08
CA TYR A 269 -2.90 2.52 21.92
C TYR A 269 -1.91 2.62 20.76
N TYR A 270 -0.63 2.53 21.06
CA TYR A 270 0.53 2.82 20.18
C TYR A 270 0.72 1.77 19.09
N ALA A 271 0.27 0.54 19.31
CA ALA A 271 0.25 -0.46 18.25
C ALA A 271 -0.88 -0.21 17.22
N SER A 272 -1.75 0.78 17.44
CA SER A 272 -2.78 1.18 16.47
C SER A 272 -2.24 1.92 15.25
N TYR A 273 -0.95 2.28 15.23
CA TYR A 273 -0.32 2.91 14.07
C TYR A 273 0.09 1.90 12.98
N ASP A 274 0.19 0.61 13.31
CA ASP A 274 0.66 -0.43 12.40
C ASP A 274 0.40 -1.87 12.85
N ALA A 275 0.94 -2.27 14.01
CA ALA A 275 1.03 -3.66 14.42
C ALA A 275 -0.33 -4.34 14.54
N MET A 276 -1.36 -3.60 14.98
CA MET A 276 -2.74 -4.11 15.07
C MET A 276 -3.35 -4.50 13.71
N TRP A 277 -2.86 -3.93 12.61
CA TRP A 277 -3.41 -4.12 11.26
C TRP A 277 -2.72 -5.24 10.48
N MET A 278 -1.54 -5.64 10.93
CA MET A 278 -0.70 -6.64 10.26
C MET A 278 -1.44 -7.96 10.05
N LEU A 279 -1.98 -8.53 11.14
CA LEU A 279 -2.63 -9.84 11.09
C LEU A 279 -3.96 -9.81 10.29
N PRO A 280 -4.93 -8.91 10.57
CA PRO A 280 -6.14 -8.83 9.77
C PRO A 280 -5.87 -8.55 8.29
N GLY A 281 -4.91 -7.67 7.98
CA GLY A 281 -4.52 -7.33 6.61
C GLY A 281 -3.96 -8.53 5.85
N VAL A 282 -3.01 -9.26 6.45
CA VAL A 282 -2.38 -10.40 5.78
C VAL A 282 -3.35 -11.58 5.60
N LEU A 283 -4.25 -11.80 6.58
CA LEU A 283 -5.31 -12.79 6.46
C LEU A 283 -6.31 -12.44 5.36
N LEU A 284 -6.67 -11.16 5.23
CA LEU A 284 -7.52 -10.67 4.15
C LEU A 284 -6.87 -10.90 2.77
N PHE A 285 -5.56 -10.64 2.64
CA PHE A 285 -4.83 -10.91 1.40
C PHE A 285 -4.81 -12.39 1.06
N PHE A 286 -4.52 -13.22 2.05
CA PHE A 286 -4.52 -14.66 1.91
C PHE A 286 -5.90 -15.16 1.48
N GLY A 287 -6.97 -14.74 2.16
CA GLY A 287 -8.34 -15.14 1.87
C GLY A 287 -8.83 -14.69 0.50
N LEU A 288 -8.62 -13.43 0.10
CA LEU A 288 -9.00 -12.94 -1.23
C LEU A 288 -8.21 -13.64 -2.35
N SER A 289 -6.98 -14.07 -2.07
CA SER A 289 -6.14 -14.78 -3.02
C SER A 289 -6.45 -16.27 -3.14
N GLN A 290 -6.99 -16.86 -2.06
CA GLN A 290 -7.40 -18.26 -1.97
C GLN A 290 -8.84 -18.46 -2.45
N TYR A 291 -9.73 -17.49 -2.18
CA TYR A 291 -11.16 -17.52 -2.51
C TYR A 291 -11.57 -16.34 -3.41
N PRO A 292 -11.06 -16.28 -4.66
CA PRO A 292 -11.39 -15.20 -5.58
C PRO A 292 -12.88 -15.14 -5.93
N GLN A 293 -13.60 -16.26 -5.79
CA GLN A 293 -15.04 -16.37 -6.04
C GLN A 293 -15.91 -16.04 -4.82
N SER A 294 -15.33 -15.67 -3.68
CA SER A 294 -16.07 -15.15 -2.53
C SER A 294 -16.89 -13.91 -2.92
N ALA A 295 -17.99 -13.62 -2.21
CA ALA A 295 -18.81 -12.44 -2.50
C ALA A 295 -17.97 -11.14 -2.50
N LEU A 296 -17.10 -10.99 -1.49
CA LEU A 296 -16.16 -9.87 -1.40
C LEU A 296 -15.14 -9.88 -2.56
N GLY A 297 -14.56 -11.04 -2.88
CA GLY A 297 -13.63 -11.20 -4.00
C GLY A 297 -14.23 -10.81 -5.34
N ARG A 298 -15.48 -11.21 -5.63
CA ARG A 298 -16.20 -10.84 -6.85
C ARG A 298 -16.48 -9.35 -6.92
N PHE A 299 -16.96 -8.74 -5.83
CA PHE A 299 -17.20 -7.30 -5.76
C PHE A 299 -15.91 -6.50 -6.03
N LEU A 300 -14.83 -6.83 -5.32
CA LEU A 300 -13.53 -6.18 -5.48
C LEU A 300 -12.89 -6.43 -6.85
N SER A 301 -13.31 -7.48 -7.57
CA SER A 301 -12.84 -7.81 -8.92
C SER A 301 -13.71 -7.23 -10.04
N THR A 302 -14.73 -6.44 -9.71
CA THR A 302 -15.53 -5.75 -10.73
C THR A 302 -14.67 -4.78 -11.53
N ARG A 303 -14.99 -4.58 -12.82
CA ARG A 303 -14.19 -3.75 -13.73
C ARG A 303 -13.97 -2.33 -13.19
N LEU A 304 -15.02 -1.72 -12.64
CA LEU A 304 -14.96 -0.37 -12.08
C LEU A 304 -14.06 -0.31 -10.85
N VAL A 305 -14.22 -1.23 -9.90
CA VAL A 305 -13.42 -1.21 -8.66
C VAL A 305 -11.95 -1.51 -8.95
N VAL A 306 -11.66 -2.42 -9.89
CA VAL A 306 -10.29 -2.66 -10.35
C VAL A 306 -9.70 -1.43 -11.03
N LEU A 307 -10.46 -0.75 -11.90
CA LEU A 307 -10.03 0.51 -12.53
C LEU A 307 -9.71 1.59 -11.48
N LEU A 308 -10.57 1.76 -10.49
CA LEU A 308 -10.33 2.66 -9.35
C LEU A 308 -9.07 2.25 -8.57
N GLY A 309 -8.85 0.95 -8.40
CA GLY A 309 -7.64 0.40 -7.83
C GLY A 309 -6.36 0.64 -8.65
N GLU A 310 -6.48 0.71 -9.98
CA GLU A 310 -5.36 1.03 -10.87
C GLU A 310 -4.94 2.50 -10.76
N VAL A 311 -5.90 3.42 -10.63
CA VAL A 311 -5.65 4.87 -10.46
C VAL A 311 -5.37 5.27 -9.00
N SER A 312 -5.50 4.34 -8.04
CA SER A 312 -5.44 4.64 -6.61
C SER A 312 -4.11 5.24 -6.16
N PHE A 313 -3.02 4.94 -6.86
CA PHE A 313 -1.70 5.52 -6.59
C PHE A 313 -1.66 7.01 -6.94
N ALA A 314 -2.21 7.38 -8.10
CA ALA A 314 -2.35 8.78 -8.48
C ALA A 314 -3.25 9.53 -7.50
N PHE A 315 -4.40 8.93 -7.15
CA PHE A 315 -5.33 9.47 -6.14
C PHE A 315 -4.62 9.74 -4.81
N TYR A 316 -3.83 8.78 -4.33
CA TYR A 316 -3.02 8.92 -3.12
C TYR A 316 -2.02 10.09 -3.21
N LEU A 317 -1.40 10.35 -4.36
CA LEU A 317 -0.42 11.44 -4.46
C LEU A 317 -1.06 12.83 -4.57
N VAL A 318 -2.20 12.95 -5.25
CA VAL A 318 -2.80 14.26 -5.56
C VAL A 318 -3.80 14.74 -4.51
N HIS A 319 -4.32 13.88 -3.63
CA HIS A 319 -5.41 14.26 -2.74
C HIS A 319 -5.09 15.43 -1.79
N ARG A 320 -3.93 15.44 -1.11
CA ARG A 320 -3.58 16.52 -0.17
C ARG A 320 -3.41 17.86 -0.88
N PRO A 321 -2.62 17.97 -1.97
CA PRO A 321 -2.54 19.23 -2.72
C PRO A 321 -3.92 19.72 -3.19
N LEU A 322 -4.77 18.84 -3.73
CA LEU A 322 -6.09 19.24 -4.19
C LEU A 322 -7.03 19.65 -3.06
N MET A 323 -6.97 18.99 -1.89
CA MET A 323 -7.69 19.41 -0.68
C MET A 323 -7.29 20.82 -0.24
N GLN A 324 -6.00 21.15 -0.29
CA GLN A 324 -5.49 22.47 0.06
C GLN A 324 -5.97 23.53 -0.93
N VAL A 325 -5.93 23.25 -2.24
CA VAL A 325 -6.39 24.18 -3.29
C VAL A 325 -7.88 24.54 -3.12
N VAL A 326 -8.73 23.58 -2.73
CA VAL A 326 -10.16 23.84 -2.54
C VAL A 326 -10.52 24.32 -1.12
N GLY A 327 -9.53 24.48 -0.23
CA GLY A 327 -9.75 24.89 1.16
C GLY A 327 -10.59 23.89 1.98
N ALA A 328 -10.45 22.59 1.72
CA ALA A 328 -11.30 21.54 2.32
C ALA A 328 -11.22 21.47 3.86
N GLU A 329 -10.18 22.06 4.47
CA GLU A 329 -10.00 22.09 5.92
C GLU A 329 -11.04 23.00 6.61
N ALA A 330 -11.58 24.00 5.90
CA ALA A 330 -12.59 24.93 6.43
C ALA A 330 -14.04 24.37 6.41
N TRP A 331 -14.27 23.18 5.83
CA TRP A 331 -15.62 22.63 5.67
C TRP A 331 -16.18 21.98 6.94
N VAL A 332 -15.45 22.03 8.05
CA VAL A 332 -15.92 21.51 9.34
C VAL A 332 -17.09 22.32 9.90
N ASP A 333 -17.15 23.61 9.57
CA ASP A 333 -18.16 24.57 10.05
C ASP A 333 -19.35 24.73 9.09
N ASP A 334 -19.34 24.00 7.95
CA ASP A 334 -20.47 24.00 7.02
C ASP A 334 -21.70 23.32 7.62
N SER A 335 -22.89 23.51 7.03
CA SER A 335 -24.01 22.60 7.32
C SER A 335 -23.68 21.17 6.87
N PHE A 336 -24.22 20.16 7.55
CA PHE A 336 -23.94 18.74 7.23
C PHE A 336 -24.22 18.38 5.77
N MET A 337 -25.30 18.93 5.17
CA MET A 337 -25.63 18.71 3.76
C MET A 337 -24.61 19.36 2.81
N ALA A 338 -24.15 20.57 3.13
CA ALA A 338 -23.12 21.25 2.35
C ALA A 338 -21.79 20.49 2.44
N TYR A 339 -21.37 20.09 3.65
CA TYR A 339 -20.20 19.26 3.88
C TYR A 339 -20.25 17.96 3.06
N PHE A 340 -21.36 17.21 3.16
CA PHE A 340 -21.54 15.94 2.46
C PHE A 340 -21.46 16.10 0.94
N THR A 341 -22.10 17.16 0.41
CA THR A 341 -22.07 17.49 -1.02
C THR A 341 -20.66 17.85 -1.47
N LYS A 342 -19.98 18.76 -0.77
CA LYS A 342 -18.60 19.18 -1.08
C LYS A 342 -17.63 18.00 -1.02
N MET A 343 -17.74 17.12 -0.01
CA MET A 343 -16.91 15.91 0.12
C MET A 343 -17.15 14.92 -1.03
N THR A 344 -18.40 14.71 -1.43
CA THR A 344 -18.73 13.84 -2.55
C THR A 344 -18.14 14.38 -3.86
N LEU A 345 -18.33 15.68 -4.13
CA LEU A 345 -17.76 16.35 -5.28
C LEU A 345 -16.22 16.31 -5.27
N LEU A 346 -15.60 16.47 -4.10
CA LEU A 346 -14.16 16.39 -3.95
C LEU A 346 -13.63 14.98 -4.27
N VAL A 347 -14.28 13.91 -3.80
CA VAL A 347 -13.88 12.53 -4.14
C VAL A 347 -13.96 12.33 -5.67
N VAL A 348 -15.03 12.79 -6.32
CA VAL A 348 -15.18 12.69 -7.78
C VAL A 348 -14.09 13.49 -8.49
N PHE A 349 -13.85 14.74 -8.08
CA PHE A 349 -12.83 15.62 -8.65
C PHE A 349 -11.42 15.02 -8.52
N VAL A 350 -11.02 14.61 -7.31
CA VAL A 350 -9.70 14.00 -7.07
C VAL A 350 -9.54 12.70 -7.86
N THR A 351 -10.61 11.90 -7.99
CA THR A 351 -10.59 10.68 -8.82
C THR A 351 -10.42 11.00 -10.31
N ALA A 352 -11.08 12.04 -10.82
CA ALA A 352 -10.94 12.48 -12.21
C ALA A 352 -9.52 12.97 -12.50
N VAL A 353 -8.94 13.81 -11.64
CA VAL A 353 -7.55 14.27 -11.76
C VAL A 353 -6.58 13.08 -11.67
N ALA A 354 -6.80 12.17 -10.72
CA ALA A 354 -6.00 10.96 -10.58
C ALA A 354 -6.04 10.08 -11.83
N ALA A 355 -7.21 9.89 -12.44
CA ALA A 355 -7.36 9.15 -13.69
C ALA A 355 -6.60 9.84 -14.84
N ALA A 356 -6.69 11.16 -14.96
CA ALA A 356 -5.92 11.92 -15.95
C ALA A 356 -4.41 11.73 -15.76
N CYS A 357 -3.88 11.92 -14.54
CA CYS A 357 -2.48 11.66 -14.21
C CYS A 357 -2.07 10.22 -14.54
N HIS A 358 -2.93 9.25 -14.22
CA HIS A 358 -2.64 7.84 -14.44
C HIS A 358 -2.54 7.47 -15.92
N PHE A 359 -3.51 7.89 -16.72
CA PHE A 359 -3.60 7.52 -18.14
C PHE A 359 -2.70 8.36 -19.04
N LEU A 360 -2.53 9.65 -18.74
CA LEU A 360 -1.76 10.58 -19.56
C LEU A 360 -0.28 10.60 -19.20
N TRP A 361 0.09 10.28 -17.95
CA TRP A 361 1.49 10.36 -17.50
C TRP A 361 2.03 9.05 -16.92
N GLU A 362 1.43 8.52 -15.86
CA GLU A 362 1.96 7.36 -15.13
C GLU A 362 2.16 6.15 -16.05
N ARG A 363 1.12 5.75 -16.79
CA ARG A 363 1.20 4.59 -17.70
C ARG A 363 2.15 4.82 -18.87
N PRO A 364 2.08 5.95 -19.62
CA PRO A 364 3.02 6.23 -20.70
C PRO A 364 4.47 6.25 -20.22
N ALA A 365 4.77 6.98 -19.13
CA ALA A 365 6.12 7.09 -18.59
C ALA A 365 6.66 5.73 -18.13
N GLN A 366 5.85 4.94 -17.42
CA GLN A 366 6.23 3.58 -17.03
C GLN A 366 6.56 2.71 -18.26
N ARG A 367 5.73 2.76 -19.30
CA ARG A 367 5.96 1.99 -20.55
C ARG A 367 7.22 2.45 -21.26
N PHE A 368 7.45 3.76 -21.33
CA PHE A 368 8.63 4.36 -21.94
C PHE A 368 9.91 3.87 -21.26
N VAL A 369 10.02 4.01 -19.93
CA VAL A 369 11.21 3.57 -19.17
C VAL A 369 11.45 2.07 -19.34
N ASN A 370 10.41 1.24 -19.24
CA ASN A 370 10.53 -0.21 -19.40
C ASN A 370 11.01 -0.61 -20.81
N ARG A 371 10.54 0.09 -21.86
CA ARG A 371 10.97 -0.14 -23.25
C ARG A 371 12.41 0.31 -23.48
N TRP A 372 12.74 1.52 -23.02
CA TRP A 372 14.07 2.12 -23.21
C TRP A 372 15.17 1.28 -22.56
N LEU A 373 14.93 0.81 -21.34
CA LEU A 373 15.88 -0.03 -20.60
C LEU A 373 15.81 -1.52 -20.96
N ARG A 374 15.08 -1.87 -22.04
CA ARG A 374 14.88 -3.25 -22.54
C ARG A 374 14.53 -4.24 -21.43
N ILE A 375 13.77 -3.79 -20.44
CA ILE A 375 13.32 -4.65 -19.35
C ILE A 375 12.34 -5.63 -19.99
N ARG A 376 12.76 -6.90 -20.09
CA ARG A 376 11.87 -8.00 -20.47
C ARG A 376 10.83 -8.15 -19.36
N THR A 377 9.78 -7.35 -19.48
CA THR A 377 8.58 -7.52 -18.67
C THR A 377 7.90 -8.77 -19.23
N PRO A 378 7.60 -9.81 -18.41
CA PRO A 378 6.74 -10.88 -18.88
C PRO A 378 5.47 -10.24 -19.43
N ALA A 379 5.11 -10.59 -20.67
CA ALA A 379 4.04 -9.97 -21.41
C ALA A 379 2.77 -9.85 -20.55
N ALA A 380 2.11 -8.68 -20.58
CA ALA A 380 0.76 -8.55 -20.04
C ALA A 380 -0.13 -9.59 -20.74
N PRO A 381 -1.07 -10.24 -20.03
CA PRO A 381 -2.01 -11.14 -20.68
C PRO A 381 -2.73 -10.36 -21.78
N SER A 382 -2.53 -10.77 -23.02
CA SER A 382 -3.33 -10.32 -24.16
C SER A 382 -4.80 -10.46 -23.77
N ARG A 383 -5.57 -9.37 -23.85
CA ARG A 383 -7.04 -9.47 -23.84
C ARG A 383 -7.39 -10.46 -24.94
N ARG A 384 -7.89 -11.65 -24.61
CA ARG A 384 -8.51 -12.51 -25.62
C ARG A 384 -9.68 -11.70 -26.20
N PRO A 385 -9.88 -11.69 -27.53
CA PRO A 385 -11.12 -11.22 -28.09
C PRO A 385 -12.25 -12.04 -27.46
N THR A 386 -13.26 -11.37 -26.93
CA THR A 386 -14.53 -12.00 -26.61
C THR A 386 -15.09 -12.53 -27.93
N THR A 387 -14.93 -13.83 -28.18
CA THR A 387 -15.75 -14.53 -29.17
C THR A 387 -17.17 -14.54 -28.62
N SER A 388 -18.00 -13.67 -29.16
CA SER A 388 -19.45 -13.79 -29.10
C SER A 388 -19.84 -15.10 -29.80
N ALA A 389 -20.48 -15.99 -29.04
CA ALA A 389 -21.40 -16.99 -29.55
C ALA A 389 -22.70 -16.82 -28.77
#